data_AF-A0A4R1Q2Q7-F1
#
_entry.id   AF-A0A4R1Q2Q7-F1
#
_cell.length_a   1.000
_cell.length_b   1.000
_cell.length_c   1.000
_cell.angle_alpha   90.00
_cell.angle_beta   90.00
_cell.angle_gamma   90.00
#
_symmetry.space_group_name_H-M   'P 1'
#
loop_
_entity.id
_entity.type
_entity.pdbx_description
1 polymer ?
#
loop_
_entity_poly.entity_id
_entity_poly.type
_entity_poly.pdbx_seq_one_letter_code
_entity_poly.pdbx_strand_id
1 'polypeptide(L)' 'MNLDILLVTIDAVLDALPEDIDKEHPERLKFIRDILGLVLTVRKLNTL' A
#
# COMPACT_ATOMS: atom_id res chain seq x y z
N MET A 1 9.46 15.46 2.70
CA MET A 1 9.02 14.50 1.66
C MET A 1 7.57 14.80 1.34
N ASN A 2 7.23 14.92 0.06
CA ASN A 2 5.85 15.19 -0.37
C ASN A 2 5.00 13.92 -0.17
N LEU A 3 3.76 14.06 0.29
CA LEU A 3 2.88 12.91 0.60
C LEU A 3 2.71 11.99 -0.61
N ASP A 4 2.66 12.56 -1.81
CA ASP A 4 2.58 11.82 -3.07
C ASP A 4 3.79 10.88 -3.29
N ILE A 5 4.99 11.33 -2.94
CA ILE A 5 6.22 10.54 -3.09
C ILE A 5 6.21 9.38 -2.11
N LEU A 6 5.73 9.61 -0.89
CA LEU A 6 5.57 8.56 0.12
C LEU A 6 4.63 7.47 -0.39
N LEU A 7 3.51 7.84 -1.00
CA LEU A 7 2.52 6.88 -1.51
C LEU A 7 3.03 6.06 -2.69
N VAL A 8 3.68 6.71 -3.67
CA VAL A 8 4.29 5.99 -4.81
C VAL A 8 5.37 5.02 -4.34
N THR A 9 6.14 5.40 -3.32
CA THR A 9 7.16 4.53 -2.73
C THR A 9 6.53 3.32 -2.06
N ILE A 10 5.41 3.50 -1.36
CA ILE A 10 4.76 2.38 -0.68
C ILE A 10 4.10 1.42 -1.68
N ASP A 11 3.47 1.93 -2.75
CA ASP A 11 2.95 1.07 -3.83
C ASP A 11 4.07 0.23 -4.47
N ALA A 12 5.21 0.85 -4.77
CA ALA A 12 6.37 0.15 -5.33
C ALA A 12 6.95 -0.89 -4.36
N VAL A 13 6.94 -0.62 -3.05
CA VAL A 13 7.38 -1.58 -2.03
C VAL A 13 6.42 -2.75 -1.94
N LEU A 14 5.10 -2.52 -1.99
CA LEU A 14 4.11 -3.58 -2.00
C LEU A 14 4.25 -4.50 -3.23
N ASP A 15 4.44 -3.92 -4.41
CA ASP A 15 4.63 -4.68 -5.66
C ASP A 15 5.95 -5.47 -5.65
N ALA A 16 6.96 -4.98 -4.93
CA ALA A 16 8.25 -5.64 -4.78
C ALA A 16 8.29 -6.67 -3.64
N LEU A 17 7.23 -6.81 -2.83
CA LEU A 17 7.21 -7.80 -1.76
C LEU A 17 7.20 -9.21 -2.37
N PRO A 18 8.12 -10.09 -1.96
CA PRO A 18 8.17 -11.46 -2.45
C PRO A 18 6.90 -12.22 -2.08
N GLU A 19 6.38 -13.01 -3.02
CA GLU A 19 5.15 -13.81 -2.91
C GLU A 19 5.16 -14.79 -1.72
N ASP A 20 6.34 -15.10 -1.17
CA ASP A 20 6.48 -15.97 -0.01
C ASP A 20 6.17 -15.26 1.33
N ILE A 21 6.24 -13.92 1.39
CA ILE A 21 5.76 -13.17 2.58
C ILE A 21 4.23 -13.29 2.69
N ASP A 22 3.52 -13.41 1.56
CA ASP A 22 2.08 -13.69 1.55
C ASP A 22 1.77 -15.06 2.20
N LYS A 23 2.72 -16.00 2.23
CA LYS A 23 2.57 -17.31 2.88
C LYS A 23 2.99 -17.31 4.36
N GLU A 24 4.05 -16.57 4.72
CA GLU A 24 4.51 -16.51 6.12
C GLU A 24 3.67 -15.57 6.99
N HIS A 25 3.22 -14.44 6.45
CA HIS A 25 2.51 -13.41 7.21
C HIS A 25 1.32 -12.80 6.44
N PRO A 26 0.33 -13.63 6.02
CA PRO A 26 -0.81 -13.18 5.22
C PRO A 26 -1.62 -12.07 5.89
N GLU A 27 -1.77 -12.12 7.22
CA GLU A 27 -2.57 -11.12 7.96
C GLU A 27 -1.89 -9.74 7.99
N ARG A 28 -0.55 -9.70 8.08
CA ARG A 28 0.20 -8.44 8.09
C ARG A 28 0.20 -7.80 6.71
N LEU A 29 0.36 -8.61 5.66
CA LEU A 29 0.30 -8.16 4.27
C LEU A 29 -1.09 -7.63 3.93
N LYS A 30 -2.14 -8.33 4.36
CA LYS A 30 -3.53 -7.87 4.22
C LYS A 30 -3.77 -6.54 4.93
N PHE A 31 -3.31 -6.39 6.18
CA PHE A 31 -3.46 -5.14 6.93
C PHE A 31 -2.75 -3.96 6.24
N ILE A 32 -1.53 -4.17 5.73
CA ILE A 32 -0.78 -3.15 5.01
C ILE A 32 -1.50 -2.79 3.69
N ARG A 33 -1.95 -3.79 2.91
CA ARG A 33 -2.76 -3.57 1.70
C ARG A 33 -4.06 -2.82 1.98
N ASP A 34 -4.77 -3.16 3.05
CA ASP A 34 -6.04 -2.51 3.42
C ASP A 34 -5.82 -1.03 3.78
N ILE A 35 -4.78 -0.72 4.57
CA ILE A 35 -4.42 0.68 4.88
C ILE A 35 -4.07 1.44 3.61
N LEU A 36 -3.28 0.84 2.70
CA LEU A 36 -2.87 1.52 1.48
C LEU A 36 -4.01 1.71 0.50
N GLY A 37 -4.89 0.72 0.38
CA GLY A 37 -6.14 0.82 -0.35
C GLY A 37 -7.02 1.96 0.17
N LEU A 38 -7.12 2.14 1.49
CA LEU A 38 -7.84 3.27 2.09
C LEU A 38 -7.19 4.60 1.73
N VAL A 39 -5.87 4.72 1.80
CA VAL A 39 -5.18 5.99 1.49
C VAL A 39 -5.32 6.34 0.00
N LEU A 40 -5.20 5.36 -0.90
CA LEU A 40 -5.45 5.55 -2.33
C LEU A 40 -6.90 5.95 -2.61
N THR A 41 -7.86 5.36 -1.90
CA THR A 41 -9.29 5.69 -2.03
C THR A 41 -9.58 7.11 -1.56
N VAL A 42 -9.05 7.51 -0.40
CA VAL A 42 -9.16 8.89 0.11
C VAL A 42 -8.54 9.88 -0.88
N ARG A 43 -7.39 9.55 -1.49
CA ARG A 43 -6.78 10.38 -2.53
C ARG A 43 -7.69 10.52 -3.75
N LYS A 44 -8.23 9.43 -4.29
CA LYS A 44 -9.18 9.49 -5.42
C LYS A 44 -10.37 10.38 -5.11
N LEU A 45 -10.89 10.33 -3.88
CA LEU A 45 -11.99 11.19 -3.42
C LEU A 45 -11.57 12.65 -3.27
N ASN A 46 -10.34 12.94 -2.83
CA ASN A 46 -9.83 14.31 -2.67
C ASN A 46 -9.36 14.95 -3.99
N THR A 47 -9.22 14.17 -5.05
CA THR A 47 -8.84 14.63 -6.40
C THR A 47 -10.07 14.84 -7.30
N LEU A 48 -11.27 14.46 -6.83
CA LEU A 48 -12.58 14.77 -7.41
C LEU A 48 -13.11 16.10 -6.84
#